data_AF-A0A0C3EC54-F1
#
_entry.id   AF-A0A0C3EC54-F1
#
_cell.length_a   1.000
_cell.length_b   1.000
_cell.length_c   1.000
_cell.angle_alpha   90.00
_cell.angle_beta   90.00
_cell.angle_gamma   90.00
#
_symmetry.space_group_name_H-M   'P 1'
#
loop_
_entity.id
_entity.type
_entity.pdbx_description
1 polymer ?
#
loop_
_entity_poly.entity_id
_entity_poly.type
_entity_poly.pdbx_seq_one_letter_code
_entity_poly.pdbx_strand_id
1 'polypeptide(L)'
;MLKSWFSVLVAAHLITLIRADTWCGKNYKSSLPPVTPGGNFPIPSQSKDPLLAFRCAPAIRPYLAEDVSTPASVLIDSPVVYSQITDAKAIDLGSAPQKLNVTISLNGKTLANAMVPLNATAYEIPFSLLSIQPQAASYNLTCDAAYTTTGHSAAPQTFSASTALYVLPNPSSGSVTKMDLRTGALLAKPATGNGGDYEAVFPIGFYTQFDGYLTNLSVIDELKDQGFNMIHPVPTFSNMTLFEQVVDKMQEVGMYLMYDMRWTYMNSTSVTEQVNALKNKPNLLLWYTGDEPDGTSDPLDATTEAYDLIYSLDGYHPVSLVLNCQDYYWVDYTAGTDIVMHDVYMIGNNVSYSNQWNTVCTPDYGDCGCDNCVSIPAGDTAAVPPNSTLPPGPVPANSGVGTYFNIANRGSSFESRLDVMGWRRSKAIWTVPQAFGGGEYWVRVPTGQEWVVQSIVGINHGALGVVPWSDPTPADIKTASSAFAKSLPNITPFLFNPQAVHNRGNYVVGGVDIATWSTGSQTLVLAANTNYVDQTVSWMDIGVNGLTTTVVFQSGNVGSTSDGFTLGGVGAGAFVVQSNQPMASSATKRQYIMYV
;
A
#
# COMPACT_ATOMS: atom_id res chain seq x y z
N MET A 1 53.25 -23.45 53.61
CA MET A 1 53.58 -23.98 52.28
C MET A 1 52.29 -24.10 51.48
N LEU A 2 52.23 -23.45 50.29
CA LEU A 2 51.33 -23.71 49.14
C LEU A 2 49.80 -23.61 49.40
N LYS A 3 48.93 -22.86 48.70
CA LYS A 3 48.85 -22.14 47.40
C LYS A 3 47.76 -21.05 47.61
N SER A 4 47.98 -19.78 47.24
CA SER A 4 47.32 -19.01 46.14
C SER A 4 45.83 -19.36 45.91
N TRP A 5 44.86 -18.44 45.79
CA TRP A 5 44.70 -17.46 44.70
C TRP A 5 43.70 -16.34 45.08
N PHE A 6 43.92 -15.17 44.47
CA PHE A 6 43.05 -13.99 44.41
C PHE A 6 41.62 -14.31 43.93
N SER A 7 40.63 -13.60 44.47
CA SER A 7 39.33 -13.41 43.81
C SER A 7 38.93 -11.94 43.95
N VAL A 8 39.11 -11.19 42.87
CA VAL A 8 38.59 -9.84 42.68
C VAL A 8 37.14 -9.98 42.26
N LEU A 9 36.23 -9.38 43.03
CA LEU A 9 34.84 -9.15 42.64
C LEU A 9 34.79 -8.14 41.49
N VAL A 10 34.46 -8.61 40.29
CA VAL A 10 33.92 -7.75 39.22
C VAL A 10 32.46 -8.12 39.05
N ALA A 11 31.59 -7.29 39.62
CA ALA A 11 30.16 -7.34 39.36
C ALA A 11 29.89 -6.73 37.98
N ALA A 12 29.93 -7.56 36.93
CA ALA A 12 29.37 -7.18 35.64
C ALA A 12 27.84 -7.24 35.75
N HIS A 13 27.19 -6.08 35.73
CA HIS A 13 25.75 -5.99 35.47
C HIS A 13 25.49 -6.46 34.03
N LEU A 14 25.15 -7.74 33.89
CA LEU A 14 24.41 -8.24 32.74
C LEU A 14 22.99 -7.66 32.83
N ILE A 15 22.79 -6.48 32.25
CA ILE A 15 21.45 -6.07 31.80
C ILE A 15 21.15 -6.98 30.61
N THR A 16 20.61 -8.14 30.91
CA THR A 16 19.80 -8.86 29.93
C THR A 16 18.61 -7.97 29.68
N LEU A 17 18.54 -7.36 28.50
CA LEU A 17 17.29 -6.82 27.98
C LEU A 17 16.34 -8.02 27.92
N ILE A 18 15.51 -8.15 28.96
CA ILE A 18 14.28 -8.93 28.86
C ILE A 18 13.52 -8.23 27.72
N ARG A 19 13.55 -8.80 26.52
CA ARG A 19 12.56 -8.45 25.51
C ARG A 19 11.23 -8.78 26.17
N ALA A 20 10.52 -7.75 26.60
CA ALA A 20 9.18 -7.92 27.15
C ALA A 20 8.34 -8.60 26.07
N ASP A 21 7.42 -9.47 26.48
CA ASP A 21 6.44 -10.08 25.58
C ASP A 21 5.46 -9.00 25.11
N THR A 22 5.90 -8.20 24.14
CA THR A 22 5.15 -7.08 23.59
C THR A 22 4.76 -7.31 22.13
N TRP A 23 3.60 -6.79 21.76
CA TRP A 23 3.15 -6.67 20.38
C TRP A 23 2.74 -5.21 20.14
N CYS A 24 3.25 -4.56 19.10
CA CYS A 24 3.04 -3.12 18.86
C CYS A 24 3.41 -2.24 20.08
N GLY A 25 4.45 -2.64 20.82
CA GLY A 25 4.87 -1.98 22.07
C GLY A 25 3.97 -2.22 23.30
N LYS A 26 2.92 -3.04 23.20
CA LYS A 26 1.98 -3.33 24.28
C LYS A 26 2.27 -4.69 24.88
N ASN A 27 2.25 -4.80 26.21
CA ASN A 27 2.21 -6.11 26.85
C ASN A 27 0.89 -6.81 26.50
N TYR A 28 0.95 -8.08 26.10
CA TYR A 28 -0.25 -8.84 25.73
C TYR A 28 -0.58 -10.00 26.67
N LYS A 29 0.33 -10.40 27.57
CA LYS A 29 0.09 -11.48 28.54
C LYS A 29 -0.62 -10.98 29.79
N SER A 30 -1.60 -11.74 30.28
CA SER A 30 -2.39 -11.45 31.49
C SER A 30 -1.56 -11.27 32.77
N SER A 31 -0.35 -11.82 32.82
CA SER A 31 0.60 -11.68 33.92
C SER A 31 1.38 -10.37 33.92
N LEU A 32 1.29 -9.58 32.84
CA LEU A 32 2.05 -8.34 32.64
C LEU A 32 1.12 -7.12 32.74
N PRO A 33 1.59 -5.96 33.24
CA PRO A 33 0.78 -4.75 33.34
C PRO A 33 0.60 -4.08 31.98
N PRO A 34 -0.44 -3.23 31.79
CA PRO A 34 -0.53 -2.31 30.67
C PRO A 34 0.72 -1.43 30.52
N VAL A 35 1.10 -1.15 29.27
CA VAL A 35 2.21 -0.27 28.91
C VAL A 35 1.76 0.56 27.71
N THR A 36 1.77 1.89 27.88
CA THR A 36 1.48 2.80 26.77
C THR A 36 2.56 2.66 25.71
N PRO A 37 2.21 2.27 24.48
CA PRO A 37 3.18 2.16 23.40
C PRO A 37 3.74 3.54 23.05
N GLY A 38 5.02 3.59 22.67
CA GLY A 38 5.64 4.79 22.12
C GLY A 38 5.59 4.80 20.60
N GLY A 39 6.30 5.74 19.97
CA GLY A 39 6.47 5.75 18.51
C GLY A 39 5.22 6.12 17.73
N ASN A 40 4.17 6.63 18.38
CA ASN A 40 2.97 7.14 17.72
C ASN A 40 3.36 8.17 16.66
N PHE A 41 2.68 8.11 15.52
CA PHE A 41 2.89 9.08 14.45
C PHE A 41 2.48 10.48 14.93
N PRO A 42 3.37 11.47 14.84
CA PRO A 42 3.07 12.80 15.36
C PRO A 42 1.96 13.45 14.55
N ILE A 43 0.94 13.97 15.25
CA ILE A 43 -0.08 14.82 14.61
C ILE A 43 0.61 16.15 14.22
N PRO A 44 0.64 16.53 12.93
CA PRO A 44 1.25 17.77 12.49
C PRO A 44 0.61 18.98 13.16
N SER A 45 1.43 19.90 13.69
CA SER A 45 0.93 21.13 14.28
C SER A 45 0.28 22.03 13.23
N GLN A 46 -0.76 22.76 13.62
CA GLN A 46 -1.47 23.65 12.70
C GLN A 46 -0.76 25.00 12.60
N SER A 47 -0.79 25.59 11.40
CA SER A 47 -0.30 26.93 11.07
C SER A 47 -1.47 27.86 10.81
N LYS A 48 -1.40 29.10 11.30
CA LYS A 48 -2.37 30.15 10.97
C LYS A 48 -2.10 30.76 9.60
N ASP A 49 -0.85 30.73 9.17
CA ASP A 49 -0.39 31.25 7.89
C ASP A 49 -0.25 30.11 6.87
N PRO A 50 -0.51 30.37 5.58
CA PRO A 50 -0.38 29.34 4.55
C PRO A 50 1.09 28.93 4.36
N LEU A 51 1.29 27.63 4.16
CA LEU A 51 2.58 27.03 3.87
C LEU A 51 2.52 26.36 2.49
N LEU A 52 3.60 26.40 1.73
CA LEU A 52 3.79 25.63 0.51
C LEU A 52 4.68 24.42 0.81
N ALA A 53 4.16 23.21 0.63
CA ALA A 53 4.96 21.99 0.64
C ALA A 53 5.37 21.65 -0.81
N PHE A 54 6.42 22.31 -1.30
CA PHE A 54 6.91 22.16 -2.66
C PHE A 54 7.79 20.90 -2.78
N ARG A 55 7.41 19.96 -3.64
CA ARG A 55 8.09 18.66 -3.81
C ARG A 55 8.24 18.32 -5.27
N CYS A 56 9.24 17.49 -5.60
CA CYS A 56 9.36 16.91 -6.93
C CYS A 56 9.87 15.48 -6.94
N ALA A 57 9.48 14.72 -7.96
CA ALA A 57 9.87 13.33 -8.18
C ALA A 57 9.97 13.03 -9.69
N PRO A 58 10.86 12.12 -10.14
CA PRO A 58 10.77 11.62 -11.50
C PRO A 58 9.46 10.87 -11.70
N ALA A 59 8.88 10.89 -12.90
CA ALA A 59 7.63 10.18 -13.14
C ALA A 59 7.78 8.65 -13.16
N ILE A 60 8.96 8.15 -13.49
CA ILE A 60 9.30 6.72 -13.49
C ILE A 60 10.55 6.50 -12.63
N ARG A 61 10.57 5.39 -11.88
CA ARG A 61 11.73 4.96 -11.09
C ARG A 61 11.94 3.44 -11.18
N PRO A 62 13.11 2.94 -11.63
CA PRO A 62 14.15 3.66 -12.35
C PRO A 62 13.79 3.88 -13.83
N TYR A 63 14.39 4.90 -14.45
CA TYR A 63 14.57 4.89 -15.91
C TYR A 63 15.76 4.01 -16.27
N LEU A 64 15.76 3.47 -17.48
CA LEU A 64 16.81 2.61 -18.03
C LEU A 64 17.51 3.24 -19.23
N ALA A 65 18.65 2.66 -19.64
CA ALA A 65 19.35 3.05 -20.85
C ALA A 65 18.47 2.91 -22.12
N GLU A 66 17.52 1.97 -22.14
CA GLU A 66 16.54 1.86 -23.22
C GLU A 66 15.49 3.00 -23.24
N ASP A 67 15.27 3.68 -22.11
CA ASP A 67 14.29 4.76 -21.99
C ASP A 67 14.80 6.11 -22.49
N VAL A 68 16.10 6.25 -22.80
CA VAL A 68 16.72 7.56 -23.12
C VAL A 68 16.08 8.29 -24.31
N SER A 69 15.42 7.53 -25.19
CA SER A 69 14.70 8.04 -26.37
C SER A 69 13.19 8.26 -26.15
N THR A 70 12.68 7.87 -24.97
CA THR A 70 11.26 7.98 -24.62
C THR A 70 10.98 9.28 -23.83
N PRO A 71 9.74 9.77 -23.80
CA PRO A 71 9.37 10.92 -22.98
C PRO A 71 9.61 10.65 -21.49
N ALA A 72 10.39 11.51 -20.85
CA ALA A 72 10.54 11.54 -19.40
C ALA A 72 9.89 12.81 -18.83
N SER A 73 9.43 12.74 -17.60
CA SER A 73 8.86 13.88 -16.89
C SER A 73 9.28 13.91 -15.43
N VAL A 74 9.25 15.11 -14.87
CA VAL A 74 9.32 15.36 -13.44
C VAL A 74 7.94 15.77 -12.98
N LEU A 75 7.47 15.18 -11.90
CA LEU A 75 6.23 15.49 -11.23
C LEU A 75 6.48 16.59 -10.20
N ILE A 76 5.65 17.62 -10.21
CA ILE A 76 5.64 18.69 -9.20
C ILE A 76 4.37 18.58 -8.37
N ASP A 77 4.55 18.53 -7.04
CA ASP A 77 3.48 18.74 -6.06
C ASP A 77 3.69 20.12 -5.41
N SER A 78 2.63 20.94 -5.39
CA SER A 78 2.65 22.30 -4.84
C SER A 78 1.46 22.62 -3.90
N PRO A 79 1.05 21.70 -2.99
CA PRO A 79 -0.07 21.96 -2.09
C PRO A 79 0.22 23.13 -1.14
N VAL A 80 -0.75 24.03 -1.06
CA VAL A 80 -0.83 25.03 0.00
C VAL A 80 -1.58 24.41 1.18
N VAL A 81 -0.89 24.32 2.31
CA VAL A 81 -1.36 23.65 3.52
C VAL A 81 -1.34 24.59 4.71
N TYR A 82 -2.11 24.23 5.74
CA TYR A 82 -2.14 24.92 7.03
C TYR A 82 -1.64 24.01 8.16
N SER A 83 -0.88 22.97 7.81
CA SER A 83 -0.27 22.01 8.73
C SER A 83 1.23 21.96 8.51
N GLN A 84 2.01 21.92 9.59
CA GLN A 84 3.47 21.82 9.57
C GLN A 84 3.88 20.39 9.20
N ILE A 85 3.89 20.09 7.90
CA ILE A 85 4.35 18.82 7.33
C ILE A 85 5.77 18.94 6.78
N THR A 86 6.40 17.81 6.46
CA THR A 86 7.75 17.79 5.90
C THR A 86 7.85 18.67 4.64
N ASP A 87 8.90 19.50 4.61
CA ASP A 87 9.23 20.49 3.55
C ASP A 87 8.26 21.66 3.38
N ALA A 88 7.23 21.80 4.23
CA ALA A 88 6.33 22.94 4.18
C ALA A 88 7.03 24.24 4.64
N LYS A 89 6.96 25.29 3.82
CA LYS A 89 7.55 26.61 4.10
C LYS A 89 6.52 27.72 3.93
N ALA A 90 6.61 28.78 4.73
CA ALA A 90 5.68 29.91 4.63
C ALA A 90 5.63 30.50 3.21
N ILE A 91 4.41 30.76 2.72
CA ILE A 91 4.16 31.42 1.45
C ILE A 91 3.24 32.62 1.68
N ASP A 92 3.57 33.77 1.11
CA ASP A 92 2.65 34.92 1.09
C ASP A 92 1.80 34.80 -0.17
N LEU A 93 0.51 34.50 -0.05
CA LEU A 93 -0.36 34.33 -1.21
C LEU A 93 -0.72 35.66 -1.90
N GLY A 94 -0.50 36.81 -1.24
CA GLY A 94 -0.93 38.12 -1.72
C GLY A 94 -2.44 38.21 -1.94
N SER A 95 -2.87 39.14 -2.79
CA SER A 95 -4.29 39.36 -3.12
C SER A 95 -4.82 38.47 -4.27
N ALA A 96 -3.93 37.92 -5.09
CA ALA A 96 -4.26 37.00 -6.18
C ALA A 96 -3.17 35.92 -6.30
N PRO A 97 -3.50 34.63 -6.09
CA PRO A 97 -2.52 33.56 -6.16
C PRO A 97 -1.98 33.40 -7.58
N GLN A 98 -0.66 33.39 -7.71
CA GLN A 98 0.04 33.22 -8.99
C GLN A 98 0.49 31.77 -9.20
N LYS A 99 1.07 31.49 -10.37
CA LYS A 99 1.76 30.23 -10.63
C LYS A 99 3.22 30.32 -10.16
N LEU A 100 3.77 29.21 -9.74
CA LEU A 100 5.19 29.02 -9.47
C LEU A 100 5.94 28.93 -10.81
N ASN A 101 7.00 29.72 -10.98
CA ASN A 101 7.96 29.51 -12.07
C ASN A 101 8.98 28.46 -11.61
N VAL A 102 8.84 27.24 -12.12
CA VAL A 102 9.64 26.08 -11.71
C VAL A 102 10.74 25.81 -12.74
N THR A 103 11.96 25.66 -12.25
CA THR A 103 13.16 25.27 -12.99
C THR A 103 13.63 23.91 -12.50
N ILE A 104 13.80 22.95 -13.41
CA ILE A 104 14.38 21.64 -13.12
C ILE A 104 15.82 21.64 -13.58
N SER A 105 16.73 21.23 -12.70
CA SER A 105 18.16 21.19 -13.01
C SER A 105 18.82 19.88 -12.57
N LEU A 106 19.88 19.51 -13.28
CA LEU A 106 20.73 18.37 -12.98
C LEU A 106 22.18 18.81 -13.11
N ASN A 107 22.99 18.64 -12.06
CA ASN A 107 24.38 19.09 -12.02
C ASN A 107 24.56 20.56 -12.45
N GLY A 108 23.65 21.44 -12.04
CA GLY A 108 23.67 22.87 -12.38
C GLY A 108 23.23 23.21 -13.80
N LYS A 109 22.86 22.23 -14.63
CA LYS A 109 22.29 22.44 -15.97
C LYS A 109 20.77 22.36 -15.91
N THR A 110 20.09 23.38 -16.41
CA THR A 110 18.64 23.38 -16.56
C THR A 110 18.21 22.33 -17.60
N LEU A 111 17.26 21.48 -17.20
CA LEU A 111 16.64 20.47 -18.04
C LEU A 111 15.30 20.94 -18.62
N ALA A 112 14.49 21.63 -17.81
CA ALA A 112 13.16 22.11 -18.20
C ALA A 112 12.70 23.26 -17.28
N ASN A 113 11.70 24.02 -17.75
CA ASN A 113 11.02 25.05 -16.97
C ASN A 113 9.51 25.00 -17.22
N ALA A 114 8.68 25.32 -16.23
CA ALA A 114 7.24 25.44 -16.40
C ALA A 114 6.58 26.38 -15.38
N MET A 115 5.40 26.91 -15.73
CA MET A 115 4.54 27.64 -14.79
C MET A 115 3.55 26.67 -14.13
N VAL A 116 3.79 26.32 -12.88
CA VAL A 116 3.00 25.33 -12.12
C VAL A 116 1.98 26.05 -11.23
N PRO A 117 0.69 25.70 -11.28
CA PRO A 117 -0.29 26.29 -10.35
C PRO A 117 0.00 25.92 -8.90
N LEU A 118 -0.50 26.71 -7.95
CA LEU A 118 -0.59 26.27 -6.56
C LEU A 118 -1.64 25.15 -6.44
N ASN A 119 -1.51 24.30 -5.43
CA ASN A 119 -2.34 23.10 -5.24
C ASN A 119 -2.29 22.11 -6.42
N ALA A 120 -1.20 22.13 -7.19
CA ALA A 120 -0.98 21.12 -8.20
C ALA A 120 -0.55 19.81 -7.53
N THR A 121 -0.99 18.71 -8.12
CA THR A 121 -0.59 17.37 -7.71
C THR A 121 -0.19 16.57 -8.94
N ALA A 122 1.00 15.96 -8.92
CA ALA A 122 1.63 15.29 -10.07
C ALA A 122 1.63 16.13 -11.35
N TYR A 123 1.90 17.44 -11.24
CA TYR A 123 2.01 18.29 -12.43
C TYR A 123 3.25 17.89 -13.23
N GLU A 124 3.06 17.38 -14.44
CA GLU A 124 4.16 16.86 -15.26
C GLU A 124 4.88 17.97 -16.01
N ILE A 125 6.20 18.04 -15.81
CA ILE A 125 7.10 18.85 -16.61
C ILE A 125 7.99 17.90 -17.43
N PRO A 126 7.80 17.84 -18.76
CA PRO A 126 8.62 17.00 -19.63
C PRO A 126 10.09 17.44 -19.68
N PHE A 127 11.00 16.48 -19.75
CA PHE A 127 12.42 16.72 -20.00
C PHE A 127 13.04 15.60 -20.85
N SER A 128 14.29 15.79 -21.30
CA SER A 128 15.00 14.80 -22.11
C SER A 128 16.08 14.06 -21.31
N LEU A 129 16.13 12.75 -21.46
CA LEU A 129 17.18 11.87 -20.93
C LEU A 129 18.43 11.80 -21.82
N LEU A 130 18.39 12.31 -23.07
CA LEU A 130 19.45 12.08 -24.08
C LEU A 130 20.86 12.49 -23.65
N SER A 131 21.00 13.49 -22.76
CA SER A 131 22.31 13.94 -22.27
C SER A 131 22.69 13.36 -20.90
N ILE A 132 21.91 12.43 -20.36
CA ILE A 132 22.14 11.80 -19.06
C ILE A 132 22.72 10.42 -19.29
N GLN A 133 23.90 10.15 -18.74
CA GLN A 133 24.58 8.87 -18.92
C GLN A 133 23.97 7.82 -17.97
N PRO A 134 23.62 6.62 -18.44
CA PRO A 134 23.19 5.57 -17.54
C PRO A 134 24.31 5.15 -16.57
N GLN A 135 24.01 5.05 -15.27
CA GLN A 135 24.96 4.66 -14.23
C GLN A 135 24.24 4.04 -13.02
N ALA A 136 24.97 3.28 -12.19
CA ALA A 136 24.39 2.63 -11.01
C ALA A 136 23.97 3.63 -9.91
N ALA A 137 24.75 4.71 -9.74
CA ALA A 137 24.46 5.74 -8.74
C ALA A 137 23.36 6.69 -9.24
N SER A 138 22.45 7.08 -8.36
CA SER A 138 21.45 8.12 -8.68
C SER A 138 22.10 9.46 -8.99
N TYR A 139 21.48 10.23 -9.88
CA TYR A 139 21.71 11.67 -9.98
C TYR A 139 20.88 12.42 -8.94
N ASN A 140 21.39 13.57 -8.47
CA ASN A 140 20.60 14.49 -7.66
C ASN A 140 19.90 15.52 -8.56
N LEU A 141 18.60 15.36 -8.73
CA LEU A 141 17.74 16.24 -9.50
C LEU A 141 17.20 17.35 -8.59
N THR A 142 17.40 18.61 -8.96
CA THR A 142 16.90 19.75 -8.19
C THR A 142 15.75 20.43 -8.91
N CYS A 143 14.76 20.88 -8.13
CA CYS A 143 13.62 21.62 -8.60
C CYS A 143 13.55 22.91 -7.80
N ASP A 144 13.65 24.06 -8.46
CA ASP A 144 13.62 25.37 -7.84
C ASP A 144 12.40 26.14 -8.33
N ALA A 145 11.61 26.70 -7.41
CA ALA A 145 10.41 27.44 -7.71
C ALA A 145 10.52 28.89 -7.24
N ALA A 146 10.22 29.84 -8.12
CA ALA A 146 10.06 31.24 -7.77
C ALA A 146 8.56 31.62 -7.77
N TYR A 147 8.12 32.26 -6.69
CA TYR A 147 6.77 32.77 -6.52
C TYR A 147 6.81 34.30 -6.37
N THR A 148 6.03 35.01 -7.19
CA THR A 148 5.97 36.48 -7.14
C THR A 148 4.53 36.91 -6.91
N THR A 149 4.28 37.66 -5.84
CA THR A 149 2.97 38.22 -5.53
C THR A 149 2.72 39.50 -6.31
N THR A 150 1.51 39.64 -6.88
CA THR A 150 1.08 40.91 -7.46
C THR A 150 0.80 41.93 -6.36
N GLY A 151 1.35 43.14 -6.49
CA GLY A 151 1.09 44.26 -5.57
C GLY A 151 2.12 44.46 -4.46
N HIS A 152 3.13 43.59 -4.36
CA HIS A 152 4.29 43.81 -3.48
C HIS A 152 5.55 43.99 -4.32
N SER A 153 6.32 45.05 -4.06
CA SER A 153 7.66 45.25 -4.62
C SER A 153 8.73 44.39 -3.93
N ALA A 154 8.32 43.28 -3.32
CA ALA A 154 9.19 42.35 -2.62
C ALA A 154 9.88 41.42 -3.61
N ALA A 155 11.07 40.94 -3.24
CA ALA A 155 11.76 39.92 -3.99
C ALA A 155 10.91 38.63 -4.08
N PRO A 156 10.97 37.87 -5.19
CA PRO A 156 10.27 36.60 -5.30
C PRO A 156 10.61 35.66 -4.14
N GLN A 157 9.61 34.99 -3.58
CA GLN A 157 9.84 33.90 -2.63
C GLN A 157 10.35 32.67 -3.40
N THR A 158 11.35 31.99 -2.86
CA THR A 158 11.96 30.83 -3.49
C THR A 158 11.74 29.57 -2.68
N PHE A 159 11.40 28.48 -3.36
CA PHE A 159 11.26 27.14 -2.80
C PHE A 159 12.17 26.20 -3.58
N SER A 160 12.69 25.18 -2.91
CA SER A 160 13.61 24.22 -3.54
C SER A 160 13.33 22.84 -2.98
N ALA A 161 13.36 21.84 -3.85
CA ALA A 161 13.24 20.43 -3.55
C ALA A 161 14.31 19.65 -4.33
N SER A 162 14.67 18.47 -3.84
CA SER A 162 15.62 17.59 -4.52
C SER A 162 15.18 16.15 -4.41
N THR A 163 15.54 15.34 -5.40
CA THR A 163 15.14 13.93 -5.48
C THR A 163 16.16 13.11 -6.25
N ALA A 164 16.20 11.82 -5.99
CA ALA A 164 17.06 10.88 -6.71
C ALA A 164 16.46 10.58 -8.09
N LEU A 165 17.25 10.80 -9.15
CA LEU A 165 16.95 10.35 -10.51
C LEU A 165 17.84 9.14 -10.84
N TYR A 166 17.23 7.96 -10.90
CA TYR A 166 17.90 6.73 -11.33
C TYR A 166 17.73 6.57 -12.84
N VAL A 167 18.85 6.66 -13.57
CA VAL A 167 18.97 6.27 -14.98
C VAL A 167 19.98 5.14 -15.01
N LEU A 168 19.49 3.90 -14.92
CA LEU A 168 20.34 2.73 -14.75
C LEU A 168 20.74 2.15 -16.13
N PRO A 169 21.89 1.46 -16.24
CA PRO A 169 22.16 0.61 -17.39
C PRO A 169 21.04 -0.43 -17.58
N ASN A 170 20.86 -0.93 -18.80
CA ASN A 170 20.02 -2.11 -18.97
C ASN A 170 20.70 -3.29 -18.27
N PRO A 171 19.97 -4.13 -17.50
CA PRO A 171 20.57 -5.31 -16.90
C PRO A 171 21.05 -6.26 -18.00
N SER A 172 22.18 -6.94 -17.75
CA SER A 172 22.72 -7.93 -18.70
C SER A 172 21.89 -9.21 -18.77
N SER A 173 21.11 -9.48 -17.71
CA SER A 173 20.18 -10.61 -17.56
C SER A 173 19.11 -10.26 -16.52
N GLY A 174 17.97 -10.94 -16.55
CA GLY A 174 16.89 -10.77 -15.57
C GLY A 174 15.85 -9.73 -15.97
N SER A 175 15.12 -9.25 -14.98
CA SER A 175 14.01 -8.30 -15.13
C SER A 175 14.32 -6.96 -14.47
N VAL A 176 13.44 -6.00 -14.71
CA VAL A 176 13.36 -4.73 -13.98
C VAL A 176 11.89 -4.48 -13.70
N THR A 177 11.58 -4.05 -12.48
CA THR A 177 10.25 -3.55 -12.13
C THR A 177 10.35 -2.07 -11.87
N LYS A 178 9.71 -1.27 -12.71
CA LYS A 178 9.64 0.19 -12.54
C LYS A 178 8.44 0.54 -11.68
N MET A 179 8.49 1.69 -11.02
CA MET A 179 7.32 2.33 -10.43
C MET A 179 6.94 3.55 -11.26
N ASP A 180 5.67 3.68 -11.61
CA ASP A 180 5.08 4.91 -12.12
C ASP A 180 4.65 5.79 -10.94
N LEU A 181 5.39 6.85 -10.67
CA LEU A 181 5.15 7.71 -9.50
C LEU A 181 3.96 8.66 -9.68
N ARG A 182 3.34 8.68 -10.88
CA ARG A 182 2.07 9.40 -11.11
C ARG A 182 0.94 8.72 -10.35
N THR A 183 0.94 7.39 -10.37
CA THR A 183 -0.16 6.54 -9.89
C THR A 183 0.23 5.59 -8.75
N GLY A 184 1.53 5.30 -8.60
CA GLY A 184 2.07 4.27 -7.70
C GLY A 184 2.14 2.87 -8.32
N ALA A 185 1.76 2.71 -9.60
CA ALA A 185 1.73 1.42 -10.27
C ALA A 185 3.12 0.78 -10.41
N LEU A 186 3.18 -0.55 -10.36
CA LEU A 186 4.33 -1.29 -10.85
C LEU A 186 4.23 -1.45 -12.36
N LEU A 187 5.35 -1.28 -13.07
CA LEU A 187 5.48 -1.56 -14.49
C LEU A 187 6.53 -2.65 -14.68
N ALA A 188 6.18 -3.75 -15.34
CA ALA A 188 7.09 -4.84 -15.63
C ALA A 188 6.87 -5.38 -17.04
N LYS A 189 7.91 -5.98 -17.62
CA LYS A 189 7.77 -6.82 -18.82
C LYS A 189 7.09 -8.14 -18.44
N PRO A 190 6.49 -8.88 -19.38
CA PRO A 190 5.90 -10.18 -19.11
C PRO A 190 6.87 -11.12 -18.38
N ALA A 191 6.39 -11.80 -17.32
CA ALA A 191 7.18 -12.67 -16.45
C ALA A 191 7.85 -13.87 -17.15
N THR A 192 7.54 -14.14 -18.42
CA THR A 192 8.09 -15.29 -19.16
C THR A 192 9.58 -15.19 -19.47
N GLY A 193 10.15 -13.98 -19.39
CA GLY A 193 11.54 -13.71 -19.77
C GLY A 193 11.76 -13.64 -21.30
N ASN A 194 10.69 -13.73 -22.10
CA ASN A 194 10.77 -13.65 -23.56
C ASN A 194 10.74 -12.21 -24.11
N GLY A 195 10.92 -11.20 -23.24
CA GLY A 195 10.77 -9.79 -23.58
C GLY A 195 9.31 -9.33 -23.62
N GLY A 196 9.07 -8.19 -24.27
CA GLY A 196 7.77 -7.50 -24.31
C GLY A 196 7.87 -6.06 -23.81
N ASP A 197 6.74 -5.36 -23.88
CA ASP A 197 6.61 -3.99 -23.40
C ASP A 197 6.42 -3.95 -21.88
N TYR A 198 6.74 -2.80 -21.27
CA TYR A 198 6.38 -2.54 -19.89
C TYR A 198 4.87 -2.30 -19.81
N GLU A 199 4.19 -3.12 -19.01
CA GLU A 199 2.78 -2.96 -18.71
C GLU A 199 2.57 -2.81 -17.21
N ALA A 200 1.47 -2.15 -16.85
CA ALA A 200 1.12 -1.98 -15.45
C ALA A 200 0.67 -3.31 -14.83
N VAL A 201 1.28 -3.69 -13.71
CA VAL A 201 0.96 -4.90 -12.97
C VAL A 201 0.17 -4.49 -11.73
N PHE A 202 -1.07 -4.97 -11.62
CA PHE A 202 -1.81 -4.98 -10.36
C PHE A 202 -1.55 -6.33 -9.69
N PRO A 203 -0.73 -6.42 -8.63
CA PRO A 203 -0.34 -7.71 -8.08
C PRO A 203 -1.51 -8.36 -7.35
N ILE A 204 -1.87 -9.56 -7.77
CA ILE A 204 -2.86 -10.41 -7.10
C ILE A 204 -2.32 -11.84 -7.03
N GLY A 205 -2.15 -12.31 -5.80
CA GLY A 205 -1.52 -13.58 -5.48
C GLY A 205 -1.47 -13.76 -3.97
N PHE A 206 -1.51 -14.99 -3.49
CA PHE A 206 -1.50 -15.26 -2.05
C PHE A 206 -0.07 -15.37 -1.53
N TYR A 207 0.11 -15.10 -0.24
CA TYR A 207 1.15 -15.75 0.52
C TYR A 207 0.92 -17.26 0.43
N THR A 208 1.82 -17.99 -0.20
CA THR A 208 1.58 -19.36 -0.63
C THR A 208 2.53 -20.31 0.08
N GLN A 209 2.00 -21.33 0.74
CA GLN A 209 2.79 -22.36 1.40
C GLN A 209 3.71 -23.05 0.39
N PHE A 210 4.99 -23.17 0.75
CA PHE A 210 5.96 -23.83 -0.10
C PHE A 210 5.89 -25.36 0.05
N ASP A 211 6.32 -25.86 1.21
CA ASP A 211 6.42 -27.29 1.48
C ASP A 211 5.04 -27.95 1.53
N GLY A 212 4.85 -28.97 0.69
CA GLY A 212 3.60 -29.73 0.63
C GLY A 212 2.51 -29.12 -0.27
N TYR A 213 2.75 -27.94 -0.84
CA TYR A 213 1.81 -27.28 -1.76
C TYR A 213 2.48 -26.84 -3.06
N LEU A 214 3.30 -25.78 -3.08
CA LEU A 214 4.01 -25.35 -4.29
C LEU A 214 5.01 -26.38 -4.81
N THR A 215 5.48 -27.29 -3.95
CA THR A 215 6.31 -28.43 -4.36
C THR A 215 5.60 -29.36 -5.36
N ASN A 216 4.27 -29.28 -5.47
CA ASN A 216 3.52 -29.79 -6.61
C ASN A 216 3.40 -28.71 -7.69
N LEU A 217 4.26 -28.77 -8.70
CA LEU A 217 4.36 -27.75 -9.76
C LEU A 217 3.06 -27.51 -10.54
N SER A 218 2.14 -28.48 -10.59
CA SER A 218 0.83 -28.31 -11.25
C SER A 218 -0.05 -27.25 -10.60
N VAL A 219 0.14 -26.97 -9.30
CA VAL A 219 -0.55 -25.89 -8.59
C VAL A 219 -0.26 -24.52 -9.24
N ILE A 220 0.93 -24.35 -9.82
CA ILE A 220 1.32 -23.09 -10.47
C ILE A 220 0.51 -22.89 -11.77
N ASP A 221 0.25 -23.96 -12.53
CA ASP A 221 -0.64 -23.93 -13.70
C ASP A 221 -2.07 -23.59 -13.25
N GLU A 222 -2.56 -24.20 -12.17
CA GLU A 222 -3.89 -23.94 -11.63
C GLU A 222 -4.06 -22.48 -11.19
N LEU A 223 -3.08 -21.92 -10.48
CA LEU A 223 -3.09 -20.51 -10.04
C LEU A 223 -3.09 -19.56 -11.24
N LYS A 224 -2.33 -19.87 -12.30
CA LYS A 224 -2.35 -19.11 -13.55
C LYS A 224 -3.72 -19.16 -14.22
N ASP A 225 -4.32 -20.33 -14.34
CA ASP A 225 -5.66 -20.53 -14.91
C ASP A 225 -6.76 -19.88 -14.09
N GLN A 226 -6.51 -19.68 -12.79
CA GLN A 226 -7.38 -18.92 -11.89
C GLN A 226 -7.25 -17.40 -12.06
N GLY A 227 -6.31 -16.92 -12.88
CA GLY A 227 -6.15 -15.51 -13.21
C GLY A 227 -5.22 -14.74 -12.26
N PHE A 228 -4.58 -15.43 -11.31
CA PHE A 228 -3.51 -14.81 -10.53
C PHE A 228 -2.33 -14.47 -11.43
N ASN A 229 -1.55 -13.47 -11.03
CA ASN A 229 -0.38 -13.02 -11.79
C ASN A 229 0.92 -13.05 -10.98
N MET A 230 0.83 -13.28 -9.67
CA MET A 230 1.97 -13.29 -8.76
C MET A 230 1.84 -14.47 -7.78
N ILE A 231 2.98 -15.04 -7.37
CA ILE A 231 3.08 -15.97 -6.24
C ILE A 231 4.10 -15.39 -5.25
N HIS A 232 3.75 -15.46 -3.98
CA HIS A 232 4.60 -15.11 -2.84
C HIS A 232 4.88 -16.38 -2.02
N PRO A 233 5.90 -17.19 -2.38
CA PRO A 233 6.24 -18.41 -1.64
C PRO A 233 6.71 -18.07 -0.22
N VAL A 234 6.09 -18.67 0.79
CA VAL A 234 6.43 -18.43 2.20
C VAL A 234 7.60 -19.34 2.62
N PRO A 235 8.70 -18.79 3.15
CA PRO A 235 9.84 -19.56 3.65
C PRO A 235 9.52 -20.20 5.02
N THR A 236 10.23 -21.24 5.44
CA THR A 236 11.47 -21.78 4.87
C THR A 236 11.26 -22.66 3.65
N PHE A 237 12.29 -22.76 2.80
CA PHE A 237 12.31 -23.70 1.67
C PHE A 237 13.14 -24.92 2.04
N SER A 238 12.48 -26.06 2.33
CA SER A 238 13.18 -27.27 2.77
C SER A 238 14.14 -27.85 1.72
N ASN A 239 13.92 -27.53 0.45
CA ASN A 239 14.72 -28.00 -0.68
C ASN A 239 14.93 -26.88 -1.71
N MET A 240 16.16 -26.39 -1.81
CA MET A 240 16.52 -25.27 -2.67
C MET A 240 16.40 -25.61 -4.17
N THR A 241 16.75 -26.83 -4.57
CA THR A 241 16.60 -27.28 -5.96
C THR A 241 15.12 -27.31 -6.37
N LEU A 242 14.24 -27.72 -5.46
CA LEU A 242 12.80 -27.73 -5.74
C LEU A 242 12.21 -26.31 -5.80
N PHE A 243 12.71 -25.39 -4.98
CA PHE A 243 12.34 -23.99 -5.10
C PHE A 243 12.79 -23.41 -6.44
N GLU A 244 13.99 -23.71 -6.92
CA GLU A 244 14.42 -23.29 -8.27
C GLU A 244 13.46 -23.81 -9.34
N GLN A 245 13.02 -25.07 -9.25
CA GLN A 245 12.00 -25.64 -10.15
C GLN A 245 10.65 -24.91 -10.06
N VAL A 246 10.23 -24.51 -8.86
CA VAL A 246 9.02 -23.69 -8.65
C VAL A 246 9.15 -22.35 -9.36
N VAL A 247 10.27 -21.63 -9.15
CA VAL A 247 10.52 -20.33 -9.78
C VAL A 247 10.59 -20.46 -11.31
N ASP A 248 11.24 -21.51 -11.82
CA ASP A 248 11.33 -21.76 -13.26
C ASP A 248 9.96 -22.10 -13.86
N LYS A 249 9.14 -22.89 -13.15
CA LYS A 249 7.76 -23.17 -13.58
C LYS A 249 6.90 -21.92 -13.55
N MET A 250 7.04 -21.07 -12.54
CA MET A 250 6.38 -19.76 -12.49
C MET A 250 6.75 -18.91 -13.71
N GLN A 251 8.04 -18.87 -14.08
CA GLN A 251 8.49 -18.17 -15.27
C GLN A 251 7.84 -18.76 -16.53
N GLU A 252 7.86 -20.09 -16.69
CA GLU A 252 7.28 -20.81 -17.83
C GLU A 252 5.83 -20.37 -18.12
N VAL A 253 5.00 -20.26 -17.07
CA VAL A 253 3.58 -19.90 -17.21
C VAL A 253 3.30 -18.38 -17.13
N GLY A 254 4.35 -17.57 -16.94
CA GLY A 254 4.23 -16.13 -16.82
C GLY A 254 3.56 -15.68 -15.51
N MET A 255 4.05 -16.19 -14.38
CA MET A 255 3.72 -15.77 -13.02
C MET A 255 4.91 -15.02 -12.41
N TYR A 256 4.65 -13.84 -11.86
CA TYR A 256 5.62 -13.03 -11.15
C TYR A 256 5.97 -13.62 -9.77
N LEU A 257 7.22 -13.43 -9.36
CA LEU A 257 7.72 -13.79 -8.04
C LEU A 257 7.80 -12.55 -7.13
N MET A 258 7.16 -12.65 -5.97
CA MET A 258 7.44 -11.82 -4.80
C MET A 258 8.30 -12.65 -3.84
N TYR A 259 9.58 -12.31 -3.71
CA TYR A 259 10.52 -13.14 -2.96
C TYR A 259 10.62 -12.73 -1.49
N ASP A 260 10.41 -13.70 -0.59
CA ASP A 260 10.22 -13.48 0.84
C ASP A 260 11.47 -13.78 1.68
N MET A 261 11.91 -12.79 2.45
CA MET A 261 13.04 -12.88 3.37
C MET A 261 12.66 -12.75 4.85
N ARG A 262 11.38 -12.90 5.24
CA ARG A 262 10.84 -12.53 6.57
C ARG A 262 11.64 -12.99 7.77
N TRP A 263 12.25 -14.18 7.71
CA TRP A 263 13.03 -14.73 8.81
C TRP A 263 14.51 -14.36 8.81
N THR A 264 15.00 -13.79 7.72
CA THR A 264 16.44 -13.59 7.46
C THR A 264 16.82 -12.17 7.06
N TYR A 265 15.86 -11.26 6.88
CA TYR A 265 16.11 -9.92 6.34
C TYR A 265 17.07 -9.08 7.21
N MET A 266 17.12 -9.34 8.52
CA MET A 266 18.06 -8.70 9.45
C MET A 266 19.50 -9.24 9.36
N ASN A 267 19.75 -10.31 8.61
CA ASN A 267 21.08 -10.89 8.44
C ASN A 267 21.65 -10.50 7.06
N SER A 268 22.52 -9.49 7.05
CA SER A 268 23.12 -8.95 5.82
C SER A 268 23.86 -9.98 4.97
N THR A 269 24.47 -11.01 5.57
CA THR A 269 25.11 -12.10 4.82
C THR A 269 24.06 -12.92 4.08
N SER A 270 22.98 -13.29 4.78
CA SER A 270 21.87 -14.04 4.17
C SER A 270 21.14 -13.24 3.09
N VAL A 271 20.88 -11.95 3.32
CA VAL A 271 20.31 -11.05 2.30
C VAL A 271 21.22 -10.99 1.08
N THR A 272 22.54 -10.84 1.27
CA THR A 272 23.50 -10.78 0.17
C THR A 272 23.49 -12.05 -0.68
N GLU A 273 23.44 -13.22 -0.04
CA GLU A 273 23.38 -14.51 -0.74
C GLU A 273 22.08 -14.66 -1.54
N GLN A 274 20.94 -14.37 -0.92
CA GLN A 274 19.61 -14.51 -1.54
C GLN A 274 19.41 -13.52 -2.70
N VAL A 275 19.78 -12.24 -2.53
CA VAL A 275 19.67 -11.24 -3.59
C VAL A 275 20.52 -11.64 -4.80
N ASN A 276 21.78 -12.03 -4.59
CA ASN A 276 22.66 -12.40 -5.70
C ASN A 276 22.23 -13.69 -6.41
N ALA A 277 21.53 -14.60 -5.72
CA ALA A 277 20.98 -15.80 -6.33
C ALA A 277 19.78 -15.52 -7.25
N LEU A 278 18.97 -14.50 -6.95
CA LEU A 278 17.64 -14.35 -7.56
C LEU A 278 17.40 -13.05 -8.34
N LYS A 279 18.20 -11.99 -8.14
CA LYS A 279 18.01 -10.69 -8.82
C LYS A 279 17.97 -10.76 -10.35
N ASN A 280 18.56 -11.81 -10.93
CA ASN A 280 18.60 -12.04 -12.37
C ASN A 280 17.48 -12.98 -12.87
N LYS A 281 16.51 -13.36 -12.03
CA LYS A 281 15.37 -14.17 -12.46
C LYS A 281 14.40 -13.32 -13.30
N PRO A 282 14.03 -13.71 -14.52
CA PRO A 282 13.19 -12.89 -15.40
C PRO A 282 11.75 -12.64 -14.92
N ASN A 283 11.29 -13.43 -13.94
CA ASN A 283 9.97 -13.28 -13.33
C ASN A 283 10.00 -12.60 -11.96
N LEU A 284 11.16 -12.14 -11.46
CA LEU A 284 11.21 -11.39 -10.21
C LEU A 284 10.47 -10.06 -10.38
N LEU A 285 9.44 -9.83 -9.55
CA LEU A 285 8.70 -8.58 -9.54
C LEU A 285 9.20 -7.65 -8.43
N LEU A 286 9.35 -8.17 -7.22
CA LEU A 286 9.77 -7.40 -6.05
C LEU A 286 10.32 -8.29 -4.93
N TRP A 287 11.03 -7.65 -3.99
CA TRP A 287 11.50 -8.25 -2.76
C TRP A 287 10.53 -7.99 -1.60
N TYR A 288 10.39 -8.94 -0.68
CA TYR A 288 9.64 -8.82 0.57
C TYR A 288 10.57 -9.06 1.75
N THR A 289 10.72 -8.05 2.62
CA THR A 289 11.66 -8.08 3.73
C THR A 289 11.03 -8.57 5.02
N GLY A 290 10.25 -7.72 5.71
CA GLY A 290 9.71 -8.00 7.04
C GLY A 290 8.22 -8.37 7.02
N ASP A 291 7.88 -9.37 7.82
CA ASP A 291 6.52 -9.76 8.14
C ASP A 291 6.16 -9.22 9.52
N GLU A 292 5.39 -8.14 9.57
CA GLU A 292 4.98 -7.46 10.81
C GLU A 292 6.16 -7.09 11.74
N PRO A 293 7.27 -6.47 11.24
CA PRO A 293 8.43 -6.13 12.07
C PRO A 293 8.10 -5.10 13.17
N ASP A 294 7.02 -4.34 12.99
CA ASP A 294 6.44 -3.45 13.98
C ASP A 294 5.75 -4.20 15.12
N GLY A 295 5.09 -5.32 14.82
CA GLY A 295 4.46 -6.21 15.78
C GLY A 295 5.48 -6.78 16.74
N THR A 296 6.52 -7.45 16.22
CA THR A 296 7.60 -8.05 17.01
C THR A 296 8.57 -7.05 17.62
N SER A 297 8.44 -5.77 17.26
CA SER A 297 9.34 -4.70 17.68
C SER A 297 10.80 -4.99 17.30
N ASP A 298 11.00 -5.38 16.04
CA ASP A 298 12.33 -5.52 15.45
C ASP A 298 13.08 -4.17 15.51
N PRO A 299 14.43 -4.17 15.44
CA PRO A 299 15.19 -2.92 15.51
C PRO A 299 14.69 -1.88 14.49
N LEU A 300 14.57 -0.62 14.91
CA LEU A 300 13.92 0.43 14.11
C LEU A 300 14.64 0.74 12.78
N ASP A 301 15.93 0.44 12.70
CA ASP A 301 16.77 0.56 11.51
C ASP A 301 16.79 -0.70 10.64
N ALA A 302 16.29 -1.85 11.12
CA ALA A 302 16.40 -3.13 10.44
C ALA A 302 15.80 -3.14 9.02
N THR A 303 14.63 -2.50 8.84
CA THR A 303 14.00 -2.44 7.51
C THR A 303 14.81 -1.59 6.55
N THR A 304 15.40 -0.49 7.03
CA THR A 304 16.21 0.42 6.20
C THR A 304 17.55 -0.20 5.84
N GLU A 305 18.22 -0.88 6.79
CA GLU A 305 19.47 -1.61 6.50
C GLU A 305 19.30 -2.68 5.42
N ALA A 306 18.22 -3.46 5.50
CA ALA A 306 17.90 -4.47 4.49
C ALA A 306 17.56 -3.83 3.13
N TYR A 307 16.75 -2.77 3.13
CA TYR A 307 16.38 -2.02 1.93
C TYR A 307 17.62 -1.46 1.19
N ASP A 308 18.50 -0.77 1.91
CA ASP A 308 19.70 -0.16 1.35
C ASP A 308 20.66 -1.22 0.80
N LEU A 309 20.81 -2.34 1.51
CA LEU A 309 21.62 -3.47 1.05
C LEU A 309 21.05 -4.06 -0.25
N ILE A 310 19.74 -4.33 -0.31
CA ILE A 310 19.08 -4.86 -1.52
C ILE A 310 19.29 -3.89 -2.70
N TYR A 311 19.06 -2.59 -2.52
CA TYR A 311 19.29 -1.60 -3.58
C TYR A 311 20.75 -1.50 -4.02
N SER A 312 21.70 -1.68 -3.10
CA SER A 312 23.12 -1.70 -3.45
C SER A 312 23.53 -2.92 -4.30
N LEU A 313 22.80 -4.03 -4.18
CA LEU A 313 23.09 -5.30 -4.85
C LEU A 313 22.30 -5.50 -6.14
N ASP A 314 21.04 -5.08 -6.18
CA ASP A 314 20.10 -5.24 -7.29
C ASP A 314 19.80 -3.90 -7.97
N GLY A 315 19.14 -2.98 -7.27
CA GLY A 315 18.82 -1.64 -7.77
C GLY A 315 17.70 -1.59 -8.82
N TYR A 316 17.19 -2.73 -9.29
CA TYR A 316 16.17 -2.82 -10.34
C TYR A 316 14.75 -3.20 -9.87
N HIS A 317 14.61 -3.73 -8.66
CA HIS A 317 13.31 -4.20 -8.15
C HIS A 317 12.93 -3.48 -6.85
N PRO A 318 11.64 -3.10 -6.70
CA PRO A 318 11.12 -2.54 -5.46
C PRO A 318 11.24 -3.49 -4.27
N VAL A 319 11.21 -2.92 -3.08
CA VAL A 319 11.17 -3.66 -1.81
C VAL A 319 9.82 -3.43 -1.13
N SER A 320 9.30 -4.45 -0.47
CA SER A 320 8.01 -4.45 0.23
C SER A 320 8.13 -5.04 1.63
N LEU A 321 7.17 -4.71 2.49
CA LEU A 321 6.95 -5.32 3.81
C LEU A 321 5.49 -5.15 4.22
N VAL A 322 5.02 -5.89 5.22
CA VAL A 322 3.70 -5.69 5.84
C VAL A 322 3.83 -5.17 7.26
N LEU A 323 2.92 -4.28 7.65
CA LEU A 323 2.79 -3.74 9.00
C LEU A 323 1.43 -4.11 9.60
N ASN A 324 1.46 -4.61 10.84
CA ASN A 324 0.25 -4.97 11.59
C ASN A 324 -0.23 -3.86 12.52
N CYS A 325 0.71 -3.11 13.09
CA CYS A 325 0.42 -2.10 14.07
C CYS A 325 -0.22 -0.87 13.41
N GLN A 326 -1.20 -0.30 14.10
CA GLN A 326 -1.86 0.89 13.58
C GLN A 326 -0.97 2.11 13.76
N ASP A 327 -0.23 2.23 14.87
CA ASP A 327 0.51 3.44 15.21
C ASP A 327 1.73 3.18 16.12
N TYR A 328 2.68 2.39 15.65
CA TYR A 328 3.90 2.06 16.37
C TYR A 328 5.14 2.19 15.48
N TYR A 329 5.95 3.24 15.71
CA TYR A 329 7.16 3.58 14.95
C TYR A 329 6.99 3.47 13.42
N TRP A 330 5.82 3.88 12.93
CA TRP A 330 5.44 3.68 11.54
C TRP A 330 6.43 4.31 10.56
N VAL A 331 6.99 5.47 10.91
CA VAL A 331 7.97 6.19 10.06
C VAL A 331 9.24 5.36 9.91
N ASP A 332 9.77 4.82 11.00
CA ASP A 332 11.02 4.06 11.01
C ASP A 332 10.88 2.77 10.21
N TYR A 333 9.83 1.97 10.48
CA TYR A 333 9.61 0.73 9.74
C TYR A 333 9.29 0.97 8.25
N THR A 334 8.48 1.98 7.94
CA THR A 334 8.10 2.30 6.56
C THR A 334 9.23 2.96 5.75
N ALA A 335 10.29 3.46 6.40
CA ALA A 335 11.43 4.04 5.69
C ALA A 335 12.08 3.03 4.73
N GLY A 336 12.26 1.77 5.17
CA GLY A 336 12.89 0.68 4.44
C GLY A 336 12.00 -0.10 3.46
N THR A 337 11.08 0.57 2.74
CA THR A 337 10.23 -0.07 1.74
C THR A 337 9.74 0.89 0.64
N ASP A 338 9.51 0.39 -0.56
CA ASP A 338 8.77 1.09 -1.62
C ASP A 338 7.26 0.78 -1.57
N ILE A 339 6.88 -0.35 -0.98
CA ILE A 339 5.50 -0.80 -0.87
C ILE A 339 5.23 -1.18 0.58
N VAL A 340 4.41 -0.40 1.26
CA VAL A 340 3.96 -0.72 2.62
C VAL A 340 2.62 -1.41 2.55
N MET A 341 2.56 -2.65 3.00
CA MET A 341 1.31 -3.41 3.07
C MET A 341 0.70 -3.30 4.47
N HIS A 342 -0.62 -3.45 4.55
CA HIS A 342 -1.31 -3.55 5.83
C HIS A 342 -2.17 -4.82 5.88
N ASP A 343 -2.02 -5.58 6.97
CA ASP A 343 -2.93 -6.66 7.35
C ASP A 343 -3.89 -6.17 8.42
N VAL A 344 -5.18 -6.27 8.12
CA VAL A 344 -6.25 -5.86 9.03
C VAL A 344 -7.27 -6.97 9.03
N TYR A 345 -7.13 -7.89 9.97
CA TYR A 345 -7.95 -9.10 10.04
C TYR A 345 -9.05 -8.96 11.09
N MET A 346 -10.24 -8.56 10.66
CA MET A 346 -11.39 -8.35 11.57
C MET A 346 -12.45 -9.46 11.53
N ILE A 347 -12.39 -10.37 10.55
CA ILE A 347 -13.46 -11.35 10.33
C ILE A 347 -13.36 -12.48 11.34
N GLY A 348 -14.44 -12.71 12.09
CA GLY A 348 -14.41 -13.67 13.20
C GLY A 348 -13.49 -13.27 14.35
N ASN A 349 -13.10 -11.98 14.45
CA ASN A 349 -12.25 -11.45 15.51
C ASN A 349 -13.07 -10.75 16.61
N ASN A 350 -12.63 -10.85 17.87
CA ASN A 350 -13.04 -9.96 18.94
C ASN A 350 -11.95 -8.91 19.17
N VAL A 351 -12.12 -7.72 18.61
CA VAL A 351 -11.12 -6.64 18.66
C VAL A 351 -11.01 -5.95 20.02
N SER A 352 -11.86 -6.33 20.99
CA SER A 352 -11.86 -5.79 22.36
C SER A 352 -11.33 -6.77 23.41
N TYR A 353 -11.21 -8.05 23.05
CA TYR A 353 -10.77 -9.11 23.95
C TYR A 353 -10.08 -10.25 23.21
N SER A 354 -8.86 -10.55 23.62
CA SER A 354 -8.05 -11.61 23.05
C SER A 354 -8.41 -12.95 23.67
N ASN A 355 -9.02 -13.84 22.88
CA ASN A 355 -9.27 -15.22 23.31
C ASN A 355 -7.97 -16.04 23.41
N GLN A 356 -6.95 -15.66 22.64
CA GLN A 356 -5.62 -16.30 22.65
C GLN A 356 -4.87 -16.01 23.96
N TRP A 357 -4.87 -14.76 24.41
CA TRP A 357 -4.10 -14.32 25.58
C TRP A 357 -4.94 -14.16 26.85
N ASN A 358 -6.26 -14.24 26.72
CA ASN A 358 -7.22 -14.03 27.79
C ASN A 358 -7.04 -12.65 28.46
N THR A 359 -6.90 -11.61 27.62
CA THR A 359 -6.70 -10.20 28.01
C THR A 359 -7.65 -9.28 27.26
N VAL A 360 -8.02 -8.16 27.89
CA VAL A 360 -8.67 -7.05 27.17
C VAL A 360 -7.68 -6.45 26.16
N CYS A 361 -8.20 -5.92 25.06
CA CYS A 361 -7.42 -5.15 24.10
C CYS A 361 -7.81 -3.67 24.21
N THR A 362 -6.81 -2.84 24.51
CA THR A 362 -6.93 -1.39 24.64
C THR A 362 -5.78 -0.72 23.89
N PRO A 363 -5.78 0.62 23.76
CA PRO A 363 -4.63 1.33 23.22
C PRO A 363 -3.31 1.10 23.97
N ASP A 364 -3.34 0.60 25.21
CA ASP A 364 -2.16 0.42 26.07
C ASP A 364 -1.91 -1.05 26.48
N TYR A 365 -2.72 -2.01 26.01
CA TYR A 365 -2.65 -3.40 26.49
C TYR A 365 -3.29 -4.41 25.55
N GLY A 366 -2.79 -5.63 25.56
CA GLY A 366 -3.37 -6.76 24.83
C GLY A 366 -2.93 -6.82 23.37
N ASP A 367 -3.14 -8.00 22.79
CA ASP A 367 -3.01 -8.26 21.36
C ASP A 367 -4.23 -9.07 20.90
N CYS A 368 -4.98 -8.52 19.96
CA CYS A 368 -6.19 -9.11 19.37
C CYS A 368 -6.00 -9.47 17.89
N GLY A 369 -4.77 -9.49 17.36
CA GLY A 369 -4.49 -9.74 15.94
C GLY A 369 -4.93 -8.61 14.98
N CYS A 370 -5.40 -7.49 15.52
CA CYS A 370 -5.79 -6.30 14.77
C CYS A 370 -5.58 -5.08 15.66
N ASP A 371 -4.40 -4.46 15.58
CA ASP A 371 -4.02 -3.39 16.49
C ASP A 371 -4.90 -2.14 16.33
N ASN A 372 -5.39 -1.64 17.47
CA ASN A 372 -6.32 -0.51 17.60
C ASN A 372 -7.57 -0.58 16.69
N CYS A 373 -7.95 -1.78 16.25
CA CYS A 373 -9.16 -1.97 15.47
C CYS A 373 -10.40 -1.74 16.33
N VAL A 374 -11.41 -1.07 15.76
CA VAL A 374 -12.63 -0.73 16.49
C VAL A 374 -13.75 -1.70 16.19
N SER A 375 -14.62 -1.90 17.19
CA SER A 375 -15.85 -2.68 17.03
C SER A 375 -16.92 -1.88 16.27
N ILE A 376 -17.86 -2.58 15.64
CA ILE A 376 -19.09 -1.98 15.13
C ILE A 376 -19.85 -1.32 16.31
N PRO A 377 -20.28 -0.05 16.18
CA PRO A 377 -21.02 0.62 17.25
C PRO A 377 -22.33 -0.10 17.62
N ALA A 378 -22.66 -0.09 18.92
CA ALA A 378 -23.93 -0.64 19.40
C ALA A 378 -25.13 0.08 18.78
N GLY A 379 -26.12 -0.68 18.30
CA GLY A 379 -27.31 -0.12 17.66
C GLY A 379 -27.13 0.31 16.21
N ASP A 380 -25.92 0.19 15.65
CA ASP A 380 -25.74 0.21 14.20
C ASP A 380 -26.38 -1.05 13.60
N THR A 381 -27.58 -0.87 13.04
CA THR A 381 -28.34 -1.93 12.37
C THR A 381 -28.03 -2.00 10.88
N ALA A 382 -27.27 -1.03 10.35
CA ALA A 382 -26.79 -1.05 8.98
C ALA A 382 -25.56 -1.99 8.91
N ALA A 383 -24.57 -1.83 9.80
CA ALA A 383 -23.43 -2.73 9.88
C ALA A 383 -23.80 -4.07 10.55
N VAL A 384 -24.18 -5.08 9.75
CA VAL A 384 -24.35 -6.44 10.29
C VAL A 384 -22.95 -7.03 10.56
N PRO A 385 -22.73 -7.68 11.72
CA PRO A 385 -21.41 -8.10 12.14
C PRO A 385 -20.75 -9.06 11.15
N PRO A 386 -19.47 -8.87 10.78
CA PRO A 386 -18.66 -9.87 10.10
C PRO A 386 -18.34 -11.08 10.96
N ASN A 387 -19.13 -11.35 11.99
CA ASN A 387 -19.05 -12.51 12.83
C ASN A 387 -20.42 -13.20 12.79
N SER A 388 -20.59 -14.13 11.86
CA SER A 388 -21.83 -14.86 11.62
C SER A 388 -22.28 -15.78 12.78
N THR A 389 -21.66 -15.69 13.97
CA THR A 389 -22.15 -16.35 15.18
C THR A 389 -23.26 -15.57 15.89
N LEU A 390 -23.48 -14.30 15.54
CA LEU A 390 -24.63 -13.53 16.02
C LEU A 390 -25.77 -13.58 14.99
N PRO A 391 -27.03 -13.87 15.39
CA PRO A 391 -28.16 -13.86 14.48
C PRO A 391 -28.37 -12.47 13.87
N PRO A 392 -29.03 -12.37 12.69
CA PRO A 392 -29.41 -11.09 12.10
C PRO A 392 -30.12 -10.22 13.14
N GLY A 393 -29.57 -9.04 13.44
CA GLY A 393 -30.06 -8.18 14.51
C GLY A 393 -29.05 -7.11 14.94
N PRO A 394 -29.44 -6.19 15.85
CA PRO A 394 -28.55 -5.16 16.36
C PRO A 394 -27.33 -5.75 17.06
N VAL A 395 -26.15 -5.15 16.82
CA VAL A 395 -24.90 -5.52 17.50
C VAL A 395 -25.02 -5.21 19.00
N PRO A 396 -24.85 -6.20 19.90
CA PRO A 396 -24.83 -5.95 21.33
C PRO A 396 -23.73 -4.94 21.70
N ALA A 397 -23.99 -4.09 22.69
CA ALA A 397 -22.95 -3.21 23.22
C ALA A 397 -21.75 -4.03 23.73
N ASN A 398 -20.53 -3.58 23.43
CA ASN A 398 -19.28 -4.26 23.77
C ASN A 398 -19.16 -5.69 23.19
N SER A 399 -19.77 -5.95 22.02
CA SER A 399 -19.70 -7.28 21.36
C SER A 399 -18.30 -7.65 20.88
N GLY A 400 -17.40 -6.66 20.73
CA GLY A 400 -16.05 -6.87 20.22
C GLY A 400 -15.98 -7.14 18.71
N VAL A 401 -17.11 -7.17 17.99
CA VAL A 401 -17.09 -7.51 16.57
C VAL A 401 -16.52 -6.36 15.76
N GLY A 402 -15.41 -6.60 15.05
CA GLY A 402 -14.75 -5.61 14.22
C GLY A 402 -15.56 -5.15 13.00
N THR A 403 -15.18 -4.02 12.41
CA THR A 403 -15.80 -3.44 11.20
C THR A 403 -14.88 -3.48 9.98
N TYR A 404 -15.45 -3.58 8.77
CA TYR A 404 -14.72 -3.42 7.51
C TYR A 404 -14.03 -2.05 7.40
N PHE A 405 -14.58 -1.02 8.07
CA PHE A 405 -13.95 0.31 8.10
C PHE A 405 -12.58 0.32 8.77
N ASN A 406 -12.19 -0.72 9.50
CA ASN A 406 -10.81 -0.83 9.99
C ASN A 406 -9.79 -0.93 8.83
N ILE A 407 -10.13 -1.60 7.71
CA ILE A 407 -9.28 -1.64 6.51
C ILE A 407 -9.16 -0.24 5.91
N ALA A 408 -10.32 0.40 5.71
CA ALA A 408 -10.42 1.76 5.19
C ALA A 408 -9.60 2.76 6.02
N ASN A 409 -9.75 2.72 7.34
CA ASN A 409 -9.07 3.60 8.28
C ASN A 409 -7.56 3.36 8.27
N ARG A 410 -7.12 2.09 8.23
CA ARG A 410 -5.69 1.76 8.17
C ARG A 410 -5.07 2.28 6.87
N GLY A 411 -5.65 1.97 5.71
CA GLY A 411 -5.17 2.45 4.42
C GLY A 411 -5.12 3.98 4.33
N SER A 412 -6.20 4.65 4.76
CA SER A 412 -6.27 6.12 4.77
C SER A 412 -5.25 6.75 5.73
N SER A 413 -4.99 6.11 6.88
CA SER A 413 -3.96 6.58 7.81
C SER A 413 -2.57 6.49 7.19
N PHE A 414 -2.26 5.41 6.47
CA PHE A 414 -0.98 5.26 5.78
C PHE A 414 -0.86 6.28 4.64
N GLU A 415 -1.90 6.50 3.83
CA GLU A 415 -1.89 7.56 2.80
C GLU A 415 -1.61 8.94 3.43
N SER A 416 -2.28 9.27 4.53
CA SER A 416 -2.07 10.54 5.24
C SER A 416 -0.64 10.67 5.79
N ARG A 417 -0.08 9.60 6.34
CA ARG A 417 1.29 9.62 6.87
C ARG A 417 2.32 9.78 5.75
N LEU A 418 2.11 9.13 4.60
CA LEU A 418 2.92 9.33 3.40
C LEU A 418 2.87 10.79 2.92
N ASP A 419 1.70 11.44 2.97
CA ASP A 419 1.57 12.86 2.62
C ASP A 419 2.35 13.76 3.59
N VAL A 420 2.23 13.52 4.90
CA VAL A 420 2.94 14.27 5.94
C VAL A 420 4.45 14.13 5.77
N MET A 421 4.93 12.91 5.54
CA MET A 421 6.35 12.60 5.40
C MET A 421 6.96 13.01 4.06
N GLY A 422 6.15 13.35 3.05
CA GLY A 422 6.63 13.64 1.71
C GLY A 422 6.90 12.41 0.85
N TRP A 423 6.35 11.25 1.25
CA TRP A 423 6.56 9.96 0.60
C TRP A 423 5.43 9.53 -0.34
N ARG A 424 4.38 10.35 -0.51
CA ARG A 424 3.21 10.07 -1.38
C ARG A 424 3.58 9.54 -2.77
N ARG A 425 4.68 10.03 -3.34
CA ARG A 425 5.14 9.65 -4.69
C ARG A 425 6.09 8.49 -4.72
N SER A 426 6.84 8.26 -3.66
CA SER A 426 7.91 7.26 -3.62
C SER A 426 7.49 5.95 -2.98
N LYS A 427 6.30 5.87 -2.38
CA LYS A 427 5.80 4.66 -1.75
C LYS A 427 4.35 4.36 -2.18
N ALA A 428 4.06 3.09 -2.37
CA ALA A 428 2.71 2.58 -2.62
C ALA A 428 2.17 1.83 -1.39
N ILE A 429 0.85 1.70 -1.31
CA ILE A 429 0.18 0.91 -0.27
C ILE A 429 -0.49 -0.28 -0.94
N TRP A 430 -0.34 -1.48 -0.38
CA TRP A 430 -1.13 -2.66 -0.75
C TRP A 430 -1.91 -3.20 0.46
N THR A 431 -2.88 -4.08 0.20
CA THR A 431 -3.70 -4.69 1.25
C THR A 431 -3.47 -6.20 1.33
N VAL A 432 -3.53 -6.73 2.55
CA VAL A 432 -3.46 -8.15 2.87
C VAL A 432 -4.81 -8.59 3.46
N PRO A 433 -5.77 -9.05 2.64
CA PRO A 433 -7.07 -9.53 3.14
C PRO A 433 -6.93 -10.83 3.93
N GLN A 434 -7.80 -11.02 4.91
CA GLN A 434 -7.91 -12.28 5.65
C GLN A 434 -8.42 -13.38 4.70
N ALA A 435 -7.69 -14.49 4.58
CA ALA A 435 -8.12 -15.70 3.88
C ALA A 435 -8.01 -16.98 4.75
N PHE A 436 -7.98 -16.78 6.07
CA PHE A 436 -7.76 -17.81 7.08
C PHE A 436 -8.63 -17.56 8.33
N GLY A 437 -8.60 -18.50 9.27
CA GLY A 437 -9.28 -18.41 10.57
C GLY A 437 -9.57 -19.78 11.16
N GLY A 438 -10.30 -19.82 12.27
CA GLY A 438 -10.54 -21.06 13.05
C GLY A 438 -9.44 -21.37 14.06
N GLY A 439 -8.64 -20.38 14.45
CA GLY A 439 -7.52 -20.50 15.38
C GLY A 439 -7.07 -19.13 15.89
N GLU A 440 -6.27 -19.14 16.97
CA GLU A 440 -5.72 -17.93 17.63
C GLU A 440 -6.81 -16.91 18.00
N TYR A 441 -6.83 -15.75 17.32
CA TYR A 441 -7.76 -14.65 17.54
C TYR A 441 -9.08 -14.82 16.76
N TRP A 442 -9.05 -15.52 15.62
CA TRP A 442 -10.14 -15.58 14.65
C TRP A 442 -10.93 -16.89 14.75
N VAL A 443 -12.18 -16.83 15.20
CA VAL A 443 -13.00 -18.03 15.43
C VAL A 443 -13.49 -18.71 14.15
N ARG A 444 -13.40 -18.04 13.00
CA ARG A 444 -13.82 -18.58 11.69
C ARG A 444 -13.02 -17.95 10.55
N VAL A 445 -13.04 -18.64 9.42
CA VAL A 445 -12.58 -18.13 8.14
C VAL A 445 -13.65 -17.18 7.55
N PRO A 446 -13.27 -16.11 6.80
CA PRO A 446 -14.20 -15.39 5.94
C PRO A 446 -14.87 -16.26 4.89
N THR A 447 -16.01 -15.81 4.38
CA THR A 447 -16.59 -16.33 3.14
C THR A 447 -15.91 -15.70 1.93
N GLY A 448 -16.09 -16.31 0.74
CA GLY A 448 -15.62 -15.72 -0.52
C GLY A 448 -16.14 -14.30 -0.79
N GLN A 449 -17.39 -13.98 -0.40
CA GLN A 449 -17.94 -12.63 -0.55
C GLN A 449 -17.27 -11.63 0.41
N GLU A 450 -17.05 -12.03 1.65
CA GLU A 450 -16.34 -11.22 2.65
C GLU A 450 -14.90 -10.93 2.23
N TRP A 451 -14.22 -11.90 1.61
CA TRP A 451 -12.88 -11.71 1.03
C TRP A 451 -12.88 -10.65 -0.09
N VAL A 452 -13.89 -10.67 -0.96
CA VAL A 452 -14.04 -9.67 -2.03
C VAL A 452 -14.27 -8.27 -1.45
N VAL A 453 -15.13 -8.15 -0.42
CA VAL A 453 -15.37 -6.87 0.27
C VAL A 453 -14.09 -6.32 0.88
N GLN A 454 -13.31 -7.13 1.60
CA GLN A 454 -12.01 -6.70 2.16
C GLN A 454 -11.08 -6.16 1.07
N SER A 455 -10.98 -6.89 -0.06
CA SER A 455 -10.11 -6.53 -1.18
C SER A 455 -10.52 -5.21 -1.83
N ILE A 456 -11.82 -5.03 -2.11
CA ILE A 456 -12.33 -3.81 -2.73
C ILE A 456 -12.24 -2.61 -1.79
N VAL A 457 -12.53 -2.77 -0.49
CA VAL A 457 -12.35 -1.68 0.49
C VAL A 457 -10.88 -1.25 0.54
N GLY A 458 -9.93 -2.20 0.51
CA GLY A 458 -8.50 -1.85 0.40
C GLY A 458 -8.21 -1.01 -0.85
N ILE A 459 -8.69 -1.43 -2.02
CA ILE A 459 -8.48 -0.72 -3.30
C ILE A 459 -9.12 0.67 -3.30
N ASN A 460 -10.36 0.78 -2.81
CA ASN A 460 -11.07 2.04 -2.67
C ASN A 460 -10.32 3.02 -1.77
N HIS A 461 -9.50 2.51 -0.84
CA HIS A 461 -8.67 3.28 0.08
C HIS A 461 -7.18 3.33 -0.32
N GLY A 462 -6.87 3.08 -1.59
CA GLY A 462 -5.55 3.36 -2.18
C GLY A 462 -4.66 2.14 -2.38
N ALA A 463 -5.12 0.93 -2.03
CA ALA A 463 -4.33 -0.28 -2.25
C ALA A 463 -4.14 -0.56 -3.75
N LEU A 464 -2.88 -0.76 -4.16
CA LEU A 464 -2.49 -1.05 -5.56
C LEU A 464 -2.08 -2.51 -5.79
N GLY A 465 -2.35 -3.37 -4.81
CA GLY A 465 -2.10 -4.81 -4.84
C GLY A 465 -2.90 -5.50 -3.73
N VAL A 466 -3.21 -6.78 -3.95
CA VAL A 466 -4.00 -7.62 -3.03
C VAL A 466 -3.23 -8.91 -2.80
N VAL A 467 -2.70 -9.08 -1.59
CA VAL A 467 -1.84 -10.22 -1.23
C VAL A 467 -2.40 -10.96 -0.01
N PRO A 468 -3.39 -11.85 -0.15
CA PRO A 468 -4.06 -12.43 1.01
C PRO A 468 -3.20 -13.47 1.74
N TRP A 469 -3.29 -13.50 3.07
CA TRP A 469 -2.76 -14.59 3.89
C TRP A 469 -3.86 -15.63 4.14
N SER A 470 -3.74 -16.89 3.70
CA SER A 470 -2.70 -17.48 2.84
C SER A 470 -3.29 -18.63 2.02
N ASP A 471 -2.49 -19.23 1.11
CA ASP A 471 -2.86 -20.38 0.29
C ASP A 471 -2.08 -21.65 0.68
N PRO A 472 -2.69 -22.85 0.77
CA PRO A 472 -4.07 -23.21 0.44
C PRO A 472 -5.13 -22.49 1.30
N THR A 473 -6.18 -21.99 0.65
CA THR A 473 -7.34 -21.33 1.28
C THR A 473 -8.65 -22.11 1.00
N PRO A 474 -9.74 -21.91 1.77
CA PRO A 474 -11.03 -22.51 1.46
C PRO A 474 -11.52 -22.27 0.02
N ALA A 475 -12.22 -23.26 -0.52
CA ALA A 475 -12.59 -23.30 -1.93
C ALA A 475 -13.51 -22.14 -2.37
N ASP A 476 -14.34 -21.62 -1.47
CA ASP A 476 -15.20 -20.46 -1.74
C ASP A 476 -14.40 -19.16 -1.87
N ILE A 477 -13.40 -18.95 -1.00
CA ILE A 477 -12.43 -17.85 -1.12
C ILE A 477 -11.61 -18.00 -2.40
N LYS A 478 -11.12 -19.21 -2.70
CA LYS A 478 -10.36 -19.48 -3.92
C LYS A 478 -11.19 -19.17 -5.18
N THR A 479 -12.46 -19.54 -5.18
CA THR A 479 -13.38 -19.26 -6.30
C THR A 479 -13.63 -17.76 -6.45
N ALA A 480 -13.92 -17.06 -5.34
CA ALA A 480 -14.18 -15.62 -5.36
C ALA A 480 -12.95 -14.80 -5.77
N SER A 481 -11.78 -15.15 -5.25
CA SER A 481 -10.50 -14.52 -5.60
C SER A 481 -10.10 -14.78 -7.05
N SER A 482 -10.33 -15.99 -7.59
CA SER A 482 -10.14 -16.27 -9.02
C SER A 482 -11.06 -15.42 -9.89
N ALA A 483 -12.35 -15.31 -9.54
CA ALA A 483 -13.29 -14.49 -10.29
C ALA A 483 -12.89 -13.01 -10.28
N PHE A 484 -12.44 -12.50 -9.13
CA PHE A 484 -11.96 -11.13 -9.02
C PHE A 484 -10.68 -10.91 -9.82
N ALA A 485 -9.68 -11.80 -9.69
CA ALA A 485 -8.42 -11.72 -10.44
C ALA A 485 -8.65 -11.69 -11.96
N LYS A 486 -9.55 -12.54 -12.48
CA LYS A 486 -9.93 -12.55 -13.90
C LYS A 486 -10.63 -11.27 -14.38
N SER A 487 -11.20 -10.48 -13.47
CA SER A 487 -11.84 -9.21 -13.81
C SER A 487 -10.88 -8.01 -13.87
N LEU A 488 -9.71 -8.12 -13.22
CA LEU A 488 -8.73 -7.03 -13.10
C LEU A 488 -8.29 -6.44 -14.45
N PRO A 489 -8.11 -7.19 -15.55
CA PRO A 489 -7.78 -6.58 -16.85
C PRO A 489 -8.77 -5.50 -17.32
N ASN A 490 -10.03 -5.54 -16.87
CA ASN A 490 -11.05 -4.51 -17.17
C ASN A 490 -11.10 -3.37 -16.13
N ILE A 491 -10.40 -3.51 -15.01
CA ILE A 491 -10.40 -2.58 -13.87
C ILE A 491 -9.09 -1.78 -13.83
N THR A 492 -7.95 -2.48 -13.94
CA THR A 492 -6.58 -1.94 -13.87
C THR A 492 -6.33 -0.75 -14.80
N PRO A 493 -6.85 -0.69 -16.04
CA PRO A 493 -6.68 0.49 -16.90
C PRO A 493 -7.19 1.80 -16.30
N PHE A 494 -8.13 1.76 -15.36
CA PHE A 494 -8.60 2.96 -14.64
C PHE A 494 -7.76 3.24 -13.39
N LEU A 495 -7.40 2.20 -12.64
CA LEU A 495 -6.59 2.33 -11.41
C LEU A 495 -5.21 2.92 -11.69
N PHE A 496 -4.66 2.69 -12.88
CA PHE A 496 -3.33 3.15 -13.28
C PHE A 496 -3.34 4.19 -14.41
N ASN A 497 -4.50 4.80 -14.70
CA ASN A 497 -4.57 5.96 -15.58
C ASN A 497 -4.32 7.25 -14.76
N PRO A 498 -3.30 8.07 -15.06
CA PRO A 498 -2.98 9.27 -14.28
C PRO A 498 -4.14 10.26 -14.13
N GLN A 499 -4.92 10.47 -15.20
CA GLN A 499 -6.08 11.36 -15.15
C GLN A 499 -7.19 10.79 -14.28
N ALA A 500 -7.45 9.48 -14.37
CA ALA A 500 -8.48 8.83 -13.58
C ALA A 500 -8.14 8.78 -12.09
N VAL A 501 -6.86 8.56 -11.75
CA VAL A 501 -6.34 8.64 -10.37
C VAL A 501 -6.44 10.06 -9.82
N HIS A 502 -6.12 11.09 -10.63
CA HIS A 502 -6.31 12.48 -10.24
C HIS A 502 -7.78 12.81 -9.93
N ASN A 503 -8.70 12.20 -10.69
CA ASN A 503 -10.14 12.35 -10.54
C ASN A 503 -10.77 11.29 -9.60
N ARG A 504 -9.97 10.58 -8.79
CA ARG A 504 -10.51 9.58 -7.86
C ARG A 504 -11.42 10.24 -6.83
N GLY A 505 -12.62 9.69 -6.65
CA GLY A 505 -13.56 10.09 -5.60
C GLY A 505 -13.92 8.89 -4.73
N ASN A 506 -14.02 9.08 -3.41
CA ASN A 506 -14.43 8.07 -2.44
C ASN A 506 -15.73 8.50 -1.75
N TYR A 507 -16.63 7.54 -1.52
CA TYR A 507 -17.97 7.76 -1.00
C TYR A 507 -18.37 6.62 -0.07
N VAL A 508 -19.21 6.93 0.92
CA VAL A 508 -19.94 5.92 1.71
C VAL A 508 -21.42 6.26 1.67
N VAL A 509 -22.22 5.39 1.07
CA VAL A 509 -23.68 5.58 0.91
C VAL A 509 -24.40 4.37 1.47
N GLY A 510 -25.17 4.56 2.55
CA GLY A 510 -25.92 3.46 3.17
C GLY A 510 -25.05 2.31 3.70
N GLY A 511 -23.77 2.55 4.00
CA GLY A 511 -22.79 1.50 4.35
C GLY A 511 -22.21 0.73 3.15
N VAL A 512 -22.39 1.25 1.94
CA VAL A 512 -21.62 0.81 0.78
C VAL A 512 -20.38 1.70 0.67
N ASP A 513 -19.20 1.10 0.74
CA ASP A 513 -17.93 1.75 0.47
C ASP A 513 -17.66 1.78 -1.04
N ILE A 514 -17.39 2.96 -1.59
CA ILE A 514 -17.36 3.19 -3.04
C ILE A 514 -16.18 4.08 -3.40
N ALA A 515 -15.43 3.69 -4.42
CA ALA A 515 -14.51 4.57 -5.11
C ALA A 515 -14.81 4.65 -6.61
N THR A 516 -14.46 5.80 -7.19
CA THR A 516 -14.66 6.11 -8.60
C THR A 516 -13.38 6.57 -9.27
N TRP A 517 -13.17 6.21 -10.53
CA TRP A 517 -12.02 6.64 -11.35
C TRP A 517 -12.52 7.09 -12.72
N SER A 518 -12.29 8.36 -13.07
CA SER A 518 -12.89 8.98 -14.26
C SER A 518 -11.87 9.43 -15.31
N THR A 519 -11.95 8.84 -16.50
CA THR A 519 -11.12 9.19 -17.68
C THR A 519 -11.74 10.29 -18.55
N GLY A 520 -12.93 10.77 -18.19
CA GLY A 520 -13.67 11.83 -18.87
C GLY A 520 -14.78 11.34 -19.79
N SER A 521 -14.64 10.16 -20.40
CA SER A 521 -15.70 9.47 -21.15
C SER A 521 -16.30 8.29 -20.38
N GLN A 522 -15.55 7.75 -19.43
CA GLN A 522 -15.91 6.59 -18.63
C GLN A 522 -15.55 6.81 -17.17
N THR A 523 -16.38 6.26 -16.29
CA THR A 523 -16.12 6.19 -14.86
C THR A 523 -16.20 4.73 -14.43
N LEU A 524 -15.11 4.22 -13.90
CA LEU A 524 -15.11 2.98 -13.13
C LEU A 524 -15.69 3.29 -11.74
N VAL A 525 -16.60 2.46 -11.26
CA VAL A 525 -17.14 2.46 -9.90
C VAL A 525 -16.85 1.10 -9.28
N LEU A 526 -16.06 1.04 -8.21
CA LEU A 526 -15.93 -0.14 -7.36
C LEU A 526 -16.73 0.08 -6.09
N ALA A 527 -17.64 -0.83 -5.79
CA ALA A 527 -18.54 -0.73 -4.65
C ALA A 527 -18.54 -2.02 -3.84
N ALA A 528 -18.42 -1.90 -2.52
CA ALA A 528 -18.46 -3.00 -1.58
C ALA A 528 -19.49 -2.70 -0.48
N ASN A 529 -20.51 -3.54 -0.37
CA ASN A 529 -21.49 -3.43 0.69
C ASN A 529 -20.88 -3.99 1.99
N THR A 530 -20.62 -3.13 2.97
CA THR A 530 -20.05 -3.55 4.25
C THR A 530 -21.12 -4.10 5.20
N ASN A 531 -22.38 -4.16 4.75
CA ASN A 531 -23.54 -4.62 5.51
C ASN A 531 -24.02 -5.98 4.98
N TYR A 532 -24.68 -6.79 5.81
CA TYR A 532 -25.27 -8.08 5.39
C TYR A 532 -26.76 -7.96 5.02
N VAL A 533 -27.17 -6.75 4.63
CA VAL A 533 -28.50 -6.49 4.07
C VAL A 533 -28.36 -5.75 2.76
N ASP A 534 -29.36 -5.87 1.90
CA ASP A 534 -29.38 -5.22 0.60
C ASP A 534 -29.25 -3.70 0.75
N GLN A 535 -28.40 -3.09 -0.08
CA GLN A 535 -28.21 -1.65 -0.17
C GLN A 535 -28.38 -1.18 -1.60
N THR A 536 -29.01 -0.03 -1.77
CA THR A 536 -29.20 0.61 -3.08
C THR A 536 -28.56 1.99 -3.07
N VAL A 537 -27.81 2.29 -4.13
CA VAL A 537 -27.08 3.54 -4.30
C VAL A 537 -27.47 4.17 -5.63
N SER A 538 -27.85 5.44 -5.61
CA SER A 538 -28.08 6.21 -6.84
C SER A 538 -26.76 6.63 -7.46
N TRP A 539 -26.65 6.61 -8.79
CA TRP A 539 -25.46 7.13 -9.48
C TRP A 539 -25.18 8.60 -9.09
N MET A 540 -26.25 9.38 -8.87
CA MET A 540 -26.15 10.79 -8.49
C MET A 540 -25.55 11.00 -7.10
N ASP A 541 -25.74 10.06 -6.17
CA ASP A 541 -25.18 10.16 -4.80
C ASP A 541 -23.65 10.10 -4.80
N ILE A 542 -23.08 9.49 -5.85
CA ILE A 542 -21.63 9.38 -6.05
C ILE A 542 -21.13 10.25 -7.21
N GLY A 543 -21.93 11.24 -7.64
CA GLY A 543 -21.53 12.21 -8.68
C GLY A 543 -21.37 11.61 -10.07
N VAL A 544 -21.97 10.45 -10.34
CA VAL A 544 -21.96 9.79 -11.64
C VAL A 544 -23.32 10.01 -12.32
N ASN A 545 -23.31 10.43 -13.59
CA ASN A 545 -24.54 10.57 -14.38
C ASN A 545 -24.37 9.73 -15.65
N GLY A 546 -24.87 8.50 -15.60
CA GLY A 546 -24.61 7.46 -16.58
C GLY A 546 -25.73 7.27 -17.58
N LEU A 547 -25.38 7.14 -18.86
CA LEU A 547 -26.32 6.73 -19.91
C LEU A 547 -26.37 5.21 -20.08
N THR A 548 -25.25 4.52 -19.84
CA THR A 548 -25.12 3.07 -20.00
C THR A 548 -24.09 2.55 -19.00
N THR A 549 -24.45 1.46 -18.32
CA THR A 549 -23.61 0.81 -17.30
C THR A 549 -23.27 -0.61 -17.73
N THR A 550 -22.00 -0.98 -17.62
CA THR A 550 -21.52 -2.36 -17.81
C THR A 550 -21.03 -2.89 -16.48
N VAL A 551 -21.56 -4.03 -16.03
CA VAL A 551 -21.03 -4.77 -14.87
C VAL A 551 -19.78 -5.53 -15.33
N VAL A 552 -18.60 -5.14 -14.83
CA VAL A 552 -17.33 -5.80 -15.17
C VAL A 552 -16.90 -6.84 -14.13
N PHE A 553 -17.47 -6.76 -12.93
CA PHE A 553 -17.32 -7.74 -11.87
C PHE A 553 -18.52 -7.72 -10.93
N GLN A 554 -18.86 -8.88 -10.37
CA GLN A 554 -19.88 -9.02 -9.35
C GLN A 554 -19.53 -10.14 -8.36
N SER A 555 -19.89 -9.93 -7.10
CA SER A 555 -19.81 -10.90 -6.01
C SER A 555 -21.09 -10.80 -5.19
N GLY A 556 -21.76 -11.94 -4.95
CA GLY A 556 -23.10 -11.95 -4.36
C GLY A 556 -24.18 -11.44 -5.32
N ASN A 557 -25.30 -10.98 -4.77
CA ASN A 557 -26.40 -10.43 -5.56
C ASN A 557 -26.05 -9.00 -5.99
N VAL A 558 -26.02 -8.74 -7.29
CA VAL A 558 -25.78 -7.40 -7.86
C VAL A 558 -26.86 -7.10 -8.89
N GLY A 559 -27.50 -5.94 -8.75
CA GLY A 559 -28.42 -5.37 -9.72
C GLY A 559 -27.96 -3.98 -10.15
N SER A 560 -28.18 -3.61 -11.41
CA SER A 560 -27.91 -2.26 -11.90
C SER A 560 -29.06 -1.78 -12.78
N THR A 561 -29.45 -0.51 -12.62
CA THR A 561 -30.45 0.17 -13.43
C THR A 561 -29.85 1.45 -14.05
N SER A 562 -30.65 2.19 -14.81
CA SER A 562 -30.26 3.53 -15.26
C SER A 562 -30.04 4.52 -14.11
N ASP A 563 -30.64 4.28 -12.96
CA ASP A 563 -30.70 5.24 -11.85
C ASP A 563 -29.65 4.94 -10.77
N GLY A 564 -29.19 3.68 -10.68
CA GLY A 564 -28.23 3.28 -9.68
C GLY A 564 -27.88 1.80 -9.73
N PHE A 565 -27.44 1.27 -8.59
CA PHE A 565 -27.17 -0.15 -8.41
C PHE A 565 -27.62 -0.62 -7.02
N THR A 566 -27.87 -1.92 -6.91
CA THR A 566 -28.22 -2.60 -5.67
C THR A 566 -27.20 -3.72 -5.43
N LEU A 567 -26.68 -3.78 -4.22
CA LEU A 567 -25.81 -4.86 -3.75
C LEU A 567 -26.55 -5.62 -2.65
N GLY A 568 -26.56 -6.94 -2.72
CA GLY A 568 -27.01 -7.78 -1.61
C GLY A 568 -26.10 -7.64 -0.39
N GLY A 569 -26.48 -8.26 0.72
CA GLY A 569 -25.61 -8.32 1.90
C GLY A 569 -24.21 -8.88 1.58
N VAL A 570 -23.16 -8.14 1.95
CA VAL A 570 -21.74 -8.42 1.62
C VAL A 570 -21.50 -8.57 0.11
N GLY A 571 -22.41 -8.02 -0.69
CA GLY A 571 -22.29 -7.96 -2.13
C GLY A 571 -21.26 -6.91 -2.55
N ALA A 572 -20.61 -7.14 -3.67
CA ALA A 572 -19.69 -6.18 -4.25
C ALA A 572 -19.78 -6.19 -5.78
N GLY A 573 -19.51 -5.06 -6.40
CA GLY A 573 -19.57 -4.91 -7.85
C GLY A 573 -18.55 -3.92 -8.37
N ALA A 574 -18.09 -4.14 -9.59
CA ALA A 574 -17.38 -3.14 -10.37
C ALA A 574 -18.20 -2.82 -11.63
N PHE A 575 -18.37 -1.53 -11.87
CA PHE A 575 -19.21 -0.99 -12.94
C PHE A 575 -18.40 -0.02 -13.78
N VAL A 576 -18.52 -0.10 -15.10
CA VAL A 576 -18.04 0.93 -16.01
C VAL A 576 -19.24 1.70 -16.54
N VAL A 577 -19.32 2.97 -16.20
CA VAL A 577 -20.40 3.88 -16.56
C VAL A 577 -19.94 4.83 -17.65
N GLN A 578 -20.67 4.90 -18.77
CA GLN A 578 -20.41 5.87 -19.84
C GLN A 578 -21.01 7.23 -19.48
N SER A 579 -20.25 8.31 -19.63
CA SER A 579 -20.69 9.68 -19.35
C SER A 579 -20.65 10.57 -20.61
N ASN A 580 -21.70 11.39 -20.80
CA ASN A 580 -21.70 12.46 -21.79
C ASN A 580 -20.96 13.67 -21.20
N GLN A 581 -19.64 13.74 -21.37
CA GLN A 581 -18.73 14.81 -20.93
C GLN A 581 -18.36 14.80 -19.43
N PRO A 582 -17.12 15.20 -19.08
CA PRO A 582 -16.69 15.30 -17.70
C PRO A 582 -17.42 16.43 -16.97
N MET A 583 -18.00 16.15 -15.81
CA MET A 583 -18.37 17.24 -14.89
C MET A 583 -17.08 17.88 -14.36
N ALA A 584 -17.00 19.20 -14.45
CA ALA A 584 -16.03 19.99 -13.70
C ALA A 584 -16.18 19.65 -12.21
N SER A 585 -15.06 19.47 -11.52
CA SER A 585 -15.01 19.16 -10.09
C SER A 585 -15.70 20.26 -9.26
N SER A 586 -16.99 20.09 -8.99
CA SER A 586 -17.71 20.90 -8.01
C SER A 586 -18.41 19.97 -7.02
N ALA A 587 -17.63 19.36 -6.14
CA ALA A 587 -18.16 18.84 -4.88
C ALA A 587 -17.04 18.80 -3.86
N THR A 588 -17.28 19.52 -2.78
CA THR A 588 -16.51 19.56 -1.54
C THR A 588 -16.01 18.15 -1.20
N LYS A 589 -14.70 17.91 -1.29
CA LYS A 589 -14.06 16.72 -0.72
C LYS A 589 -14.41 16.71 0.77
N ARG A 590 -15.37 15.87 1.18
CA ARG A 590 -15.51 15.56 2.60
C ARG A 590 -14.28 14.74 2.95
N GLN A 591 -13.29 15.41 3.52
CA GLN A 591 -12.25 14.74 4.30
C GLN A 591 -12.97 13.84 5.31
N TYR A 592 -12.53 12.59 5.39
CA TYR A 592 -12.87 11.72 6.50
C TYR A 592 -12.58 12.49 7.78
N ILE A 593 -13.61 12.62 8.62
CA ILE A 593 -13.37 12.93 10.03
C ILE A 593 -12.64 11.69 10.54
N MET A 594 -11.32 11.79 10.71
CA MET A 594 -10.61 10.85 11.55
C MET A 594 -11.30 10.93 12.91
N TYR A 595 -11.99 9.85 13.31
CA TYR A 595 -12.21 9.63 14.72
C TYR A 595 -10.81 9.39 15.29
N VAL A 596 -10.25 10.47 15.85
CA VAL A 596 -9.01 10.44 16.64
C VAL A 596 -9.22 9.54 17.84
#